data_AF-A0AAJ3PR41-F1
#
_entry.id   AF-A0AAJ3PR41-F1
#
_cell.length_a   1.000
_cell.length_b   1.000
_cell.length_c   1.000
_cell.angle_alpha   90.00
_cell.angle_beta   90.00
_cell.angle_gamma   90.00
#
_symmetry.space_group_name_H-M   'P 1'
#
loop_
_entity.id
_entity.type
_entity.pdbx_description
1 polymer ?
#
loop_
_entity_poly.entity_id
_entity_poly.type
_entity_poly.pdbx_seq_one_letter_code
_entity_poly.pdbx_strand_id
1 'polypeptide(L)'
;MPPEFAPQTTQLKDVLRSLRYTLKKGRDTMKETAPRRLPAPASGIALSALGEIEVLARNVDLFVCSFAHSVLSDSATNSESLREIAASSRPDYKFSVAYYGTMKLVLSHLGAKRALVNQSAGRRAFVRLARSRDVFELAAQLTLQLADDGSIAIDQLADRSPVMGSRTIVVAVFAAMLSLLAESDDAEKEAMIFAATDLAVALQEKILDIYQKRDSSALASLFERCAAHV
;
A
#
# COMPACT_ATOMS: atom_id res chain seq x y z
N MET A 1 3.59 12.75 -52.52
CA MET A 1 3.77 11.60 -51.62
C MET A 1 4.39 12.08 -50.31
N PRO A 2 3.82 11.74 -49.15
CA PRO A 2 4.12 12.36 -47.86
C PRO A 2 5.34 11.74 -47.18
N PRO A 3 6.06 12.46 -46.29
CA PRO A 3 6.96 11.85 -45.33
C PRO A 3 6.19 11.34 -44.10
N GLU A 4 6.57 10.16 -43.68
CA GLU A 4 6.01 9.31 -42.63
C GLU A 4 6.41 9.83 -41.24
N PHE A 5 5.43 10.12 -40.39
CA PHE A 5 5.62 10.45 -38.98
C PHE A 5 5.74 9.15 -38.17
N ALA A 6 6.94 8.83 -37.70
CA ALA A 6 7.13 7.88 -36.60
C ALA A 6 7.33 8.67 -35.28
N PRO A 7 6.51 8.45 -34.22
CA PRO A 7 6.72 9.10 -32.94
C PRO A 7 7.91 8.49 -32.19
N GLN A 8 8.84 9.35 -31.76
CA GLN A 8 10.12 9.00 -31.14
C GLN A 8 9.95 8.53 -29.68
N THR A 9 9.89 7.22 -29.48
CA THR A 9 9.89 6.57 -28.15
C THR A 9 11.26 6.60 -27.44
N THR A 10 12.30 7.08 -28.11
CA THR A 10 13.67 7.21 -27.58
C THR A 10 13.85 8.43 -26.69
N GLN A 11 13.10 9.52 -26.88
CA GLN A 11 13.29 10.76 -26.11
C GLN A 11 12.83 10.65 -24.65
N LEU A 12 11.76 9.89 -24.36
CA LEU A 12 11.20 9.80 -23.01
C LEU A 12 12.12 9.06 -22.03
N LYS A 13 12.84 8.04 -22.51
CA LYS A 13 13.79 7.27 -21.69
C LYS A 13 15.00 8.10 -21.30
N ASP A 14 15.49 8.97 -22.19
CA ASP A 14 16.62 9.85 -21.88
C ASP A 14 16.23 10.99 -20.93
N VAL A 15 14.98 11.48 -21.00
CA VAL A 15 14.44 12.44 -20.04
C VAL A 15 14.31 11.82 -18.64
N LEU A 16 13.83 10.58 -18.53
CA LEU A 16 13.73 9.89 -17.23
C LEU A 16 15.12 9.56 -16.65
N ARG A 17 16.11 9.28 -17.49
CA ARG A 17 17.50 9.03 -17.07
C ARG A 17 18.18 10.31 -16.56
N SER A 18 17.96 11.44 -17.22
CA SER A 18 18.52 12.74 -16.80
C SER A 18 17.88 13.24 -15.49
N LEU A 19 16.58 13.00 -15.29
CA LEU A 19 15.87 13.33 -14.05
C LEU A 19 16.40 12.51 -12.87
N ARG A 20 16.61 11.21 -13.07
CA ARG A 20 17.18 10.31 -12.04
C ARG A 20 18.64 10.68 -11.70
N TYR A 21 19.44 11.09 -12.68
CA TYR A 21 20.83 11.53 -12.44
C TYR A 21 20.88 12.85 -11.66
N THR A 22 19.99 13.79 -11.98
CA THR A 22 19.93 15.11 -11.32
C THR A 22 19.45 15.01 -9.86
N LEU A 23 18.47 14.14 -9.58
CA LEU A 23 18.01 13.85 -8.22
C LEU A 23 19.08 13.15 -7.37
N LYS A 24 19.87 12.23 -7.97
CA LYS A 24 20.95 11.56 -7.27
C LYS A 24 22.08 12.53 -6.92
N LYS A 25 22.40 13.47 -7.82
CA LYS A 25 23.45 14.48 -7.61
C LYS A 25 23.05 15.57 -6.60
N GLY A 26 21.76 15.94 -6.54
CA GLY A 26 21.24 16.89 -5.54
C GLY A 26 21.24 16.36 -4.09
N ARG A 27 21.17 15.03 -3.92
CA ARG A 27 21.25 14.38 -2.60
C ARG A 27 22.67 14.40 -2.03
N ASP A 28 23.68 14.27 -2.88
CA ASP A 28 25.08 14.22 -2.44
C ASP A 28 25.63 15.61 -2.10
N THR A 29 25.14 16.69 -2.73
CA THR A 29 25.52 18.08 -2.38
C THR A 29 24.88 18.60 -1.10
N MET A 30 23.73 18.08 -0.65
CA MET A 30 23.11 18.45 0.63
C MET A 30 23.80 17.83 1.86
N LYS A 31 24.53 16.71 1.70
CA LYS A 31 25.30 16.12 2.80
C LYS A 31 26.59 16.88 3.10
N GLU A 32 27.09 17.67 2.16
CA GLU A 32 28.40 18.35 2.27
C GLU A 32 28.31 19.80 2.76
N THR A 33 27.10 20.39 2.86
CA THR A 33 26.91 21.82 3.19
C THR A 33 26.00 22.08 4.41
N ALA A 34 25.98 21.18 5.40
CA ALA A 34 25.32 21.45 6.67
C ALA A 34 26.22 22.31 7.60
N PRO A 35 25.85 23.55 7.97
CA PRO A 35 26.67 24.38 8.83
C PRO A 35 26.68 23.84 10.26
N ARG A 36 27.85 23.39 10.74
CA ARG A 36 28.10 23.12 12.16
C ARG A 36 28.27 24.45 12.89
N ARG A 37 27.17 24.99 13.41
CA ARG A 37 27.00 25.88 14.59
C ARG A 37 25.89 26.88 14.33
N LEU A 38 24.76 26.72 15.03
CA LEU A 38 23.75 27.77 15.16
C LEU A 38 23.77 28.31 16.62
N PRO A 39 23.95 29.63 16.83
CA PRO A 39 23.76 30.28 18.13
C PRO A 39 22.25 30.42 18.47
N ALA A 40 21.92 30.53 19.76
CA ALA A 40 20.55 30.64 20.27
C ALA A 40 19.83 31.89 19.71
N PRO A 41 18.61 31.73 19.14
CA PRO A 41 17.39 31.34 19.87
C PRO A 41 16.70 30.06 19.34
N ALA A 42 17.42 29.21 18.59
CA ALA A 42 16.89 27.95 18.05
C ALA A 42 16.88 26.76 19.03
N SER A 43 17.31 26.93 20.28
CA SER A 43 17.31 25.86 21.29
C SER A 43 15.94 25.63 21.95
N GLY A 44 14.99 26.56 21.81
CA GLY A 44 13.66 26.45 22.42
C GLY A 44 12.73 25.42 21.77
N ILE A 45 12.94 25.10 20.48
CA ILE A 45 12.08 24.17 19.73
C ILE A 45 12.59 22.72 19.86
N ALA A 46 13.86 22.52 20.21
CA ALA A 46 14.47 21.20 20.36
C ALA A 46 14.14 20.52 21.71
N LEU A 47 13.74 21.28 22.74
CA LEU A 47 13.44 20.70 24.08
C LEU A 47 11.99 20.24 24.26
N SER A 48 11.02 20.72 23.46
CA SER A 48 9.64 20.21 23.52
C SER A 48 9.44 18.86 22.80
N ALA A 49 10.39 18.44 21.96
CA ALA A 49 10.35 17.14 21.28
C ALA A 49 10.81 15.95 22.15
N LEU A 50 11.35 16.21 23.35
CA LEU A 50 11.81 15.16 24.27
C LEU A 50 10.78 14.78 25.34
N GLY A 51 9.69 15.55 25.49
CA GLY A 51 8.60 15.26 26.44
C GLY A 51 7.53 14.28 25.94
N GLU A 52 7.40 14.09 24.62
CA GLU A 52 6.38 13.19 24.04
C GLU A 52 6.87 11.75 23.82
N ILE A 53 8.14 11.45 24.13
CA ILE A 53 8.71 10.10 23.99
C ILE A 53 8.40 9.20 25.19
N GLU A 54 7.98 9.75 26.35
CA GLU A 54 7.74 8.96 27.57
C GLU A 54 6.39 8.20 27.59
N VAL A 55 5.47 8.48 26.66
CA VAL A 55 4.16 7.76 26.59
C VAL A 55 4.22 6.53 25.68
N LEU A 56 5.23 6.44 24.79
CA LEU A 56 5.40 5.31 23.89
C LEU A 56 6.08 4.09 24.53
N ALA A 57 6.62 4.22 25.75
CA ALA A 57 7.42 3.18 26.42
C ALA A 57 6.60 2.11 27.15
N ARG A 58 5.28 2.28 27.33
CA ARG A 58 4.46 1.33 28.14
C ARG A 58 3.80 0.19 27.37
N ASN A 59 3.88 0.15 26.04
CA ASN A 59 3.22 -0.90 25.23
C ASN A 59 4.16 -1.69 24.29
N VAL A 60 5.48 -1.56 24.45
CA VAL A 60 6.47 -2.21 23.56
C VAL A 60 6.92 -3.60 24.04
N ASP A 61 6.47 -4.04 25.22
CA ASP A 61 7.14 -5.11 25.97
C ASP A 61 6.73 -6.56 25.67
N LEU A 62 6.17 -6.90 24.50
CA LEU A 62 5.84 -8.32 24.21
C LEU A 62 6.25 -8.92 22.86
N PHE A 63 6.84 -8.21 21.90
CA PHE A 63 7.25 -8.86 20.64
C PHE A 63 8.56 -8.32 20.02
N VAL A 64 9.61 -8.25 20.82
CA VAL A 64 11.00 -8.05 20.33
C VAL A 64 11.79 -9.33 20.55
N CYS A 65 11.79 -10.23 19.55
CA CYS A 65 12.88 -11.17 19.25
C CYS A 65 12.53 -12.04 18.02
N SER A 66 12.67 -11.47 16.81
CA SER A 66 12.86 -12.21 15.53
C SER A 66 13.00 -11.29 14.31
N PHE A 67 12.72 -9.99 14.40
CA PHE A 67 12.56 -9.11 13.22
C PHE A 67 13.82 -8.43 12.68
N ALA A 68 15.01 -8.69 13.23
CA ALA A 68 16.22 -7.96 12.83
C ALA A 68 16.92 -8.49 11.57
N HIS A 69 16.57 -9.68 11.05
CA HIS A 69 17.29 -10.27 9.90
C HIS A 69 16.46 -10.50 8.62
N SER A 70 15.13 -10.40 8.62
CA SER A 70 14.34 -10.67 7.40
C SER A 70 13.97 -9.43 6.58
N VAL A 71 14.06 -8.22 7.13
CA VAL A 71 13.56 -7.00 6.46
C VAL A 71 14.60 -6.37 5.51
N LEU A 72 15.86 -6.80 5.58
CA LEU A 72 16.95 -6.27 4.73
C LEU A 72 17.40 -7.22 3.61
N SER A 73 16.88 -8.45 3.54
CA SER A 73 17.33 -9.45 2.54
C SER A 73 16.31 -9.80 1.45
N ASP A 74 15.05 -9.37 1.54
CA ASP A 74 13.96 -9.83 0.66
C ASP A 74 13.17 -8.67 0.02
N SER A 75 13.87 -7.69 -0.55
CA SER A 75 13.22 -6.73 -1.45
C SER A 75 12.90 -7.33 -2.84
N ALA A 76 13.03 -8.65 -3.01
CA ALA A 76 12.93 -9.37 -4.28
C ALA A 76 11.85 -10.47 -4.30
N THR A 77 11.00 -10.59 -3.26
CA THR A 77 10.04 -11.71 -3.14
C THR A 77 8.62 -11.28 -2.77
N ASN A 78 8.28 -10.01 -2.90
CA ASN A 78 6.94 -9.54 -2.58
C ASN A 78 6.00 -9.51 -3.80
N SER A 79 6.36 -9.96 -5.00
CA SER A 79 5.48 -10.01 -6.18
C SER A 79 4.35 -11.04 -6.12
N GLU A 80 4.35 -11.95 -5.14
CA GLU A 80 3.44 -13.10 -5.15
C GLU A 80 1.96 -12.68 -5.22
N SER A 81 1.24 -13.28 -6.17
CA SER A 81 -0.20 -13.14 -6.32
C SER A 81 -0.94 -13.80 -5.15
N LEU A 82 -2.20 -13.42 -4.92
CA LEU A 82 -3.02 -14.01 -3.86
C LEU A 82 -3.17 -15.52 -4.02
N ARG A 83 -3.16 -16.01 -5.27
CA ARG A 83 -3.20 -17.45 -5.59
C ARG A 83 -1.91 -18.16 -5.15
N GLU A 84 -0.75 -17.60 -5.47
CA GLU A 84 0.55 -18.14 -5.06
C GLU A 84 0.74 -18.10 -3.55
N ILE A 85 0.31 -17.00 -2.92
CA ILE A 85 0.30 -16.84 -1.47
C ILE A 85 -0.55 -17.95 -0.84
N ALA A 86 -1.78 -18.16 -1.32
CA ALA A 86 -2.69 -19.17 -0.78
C ALA A 86 -2.16 -20.61 -0.94
N ALA A 87 -1.40 -20.88 -2.00
CA ALA A 87 -0.78 -22.19 -2.26
C ALA A 87 0.55 -22.41 -1.52
N SER A 88 1.09 -21.39 -0.85
CA SER A 88 2.41 -21.45 -0.21
C SER A 88 2.42 -22.25 1.10
N SER A 89 3.63 -22.55 1.61
CA SER A 89 3.82 -23.27 2.88
C SER A 89 3.44 -22.47 4.13
N ARG A 90 3.39 -21.13 4.03
CA ARG A 90 3.03 -20.21 5.13
C ARG A 90 2.13 -19.09 4.62
N PRO A 91 0.90 -19.44 4.17
CA PRO A 91 0.05 -18.54 3.40
C PRO A 91 -0.43 -17.35 4.24
N ASP A 92 -0.66 -17.56 5.54
CA ASP A 92 -1.04 -16.52 6.49
C ASP A 92 0.06 -15.46 6.69
N TYR A 93 1.31 -15.90 6.82
CA TYR A 93 2.45 -15.00 6.96
C TYR A 93 2.67 -14.19 5.68
N LYS A 94 2.74 -14.87 4.53
CA LYS A 94 2.96 -14.25 3.22
C LYS A 94 1.86 -13.25 2.87
N PHE A 95 0.59 -13.62 3.09
CA PHE A 95 -0.53 -12.69 2.94
C PHE A 95 -0.34 -11.46 3.82
N SER A 96 0.00 -11.63 5.09
CA SER A 96 0.13 -10.49 6.01
C SER A 96 1.21 -9.49 5.57
N VAL A 97 2.32 -9.98 5.02
CA VAL A 97 3.42 -9.15 4.51
C VAL A 97 3.00 -8.44 3.23
N ALA A 98 2.45 -9.18 2.26
CA ALA A 98 1.99 -8.63 0.99
C ALA A 98 0.89 -7.58 1.21
N TYR A 99 -0.13 -7.90 2.00
CA TYR A 99 -1.22 -6.99 2.36
C TYR A 99 -0.71 -5.71 3.02
N TYR A 100 0.20 -5.83 4.00
CA TYR A 100 0.74 -4.66 4.70
C TYR A 100 1.54 -3.73 3.77
N GLY A 101 2.40 -4.30 2.91
CA GLY A 101 3.16 -3.54 1.92
C GLY A 101 2.27 -2.84 0.90
N THR A 102 1.31 -3.57 0.33
CA THR A 102 0.33 -3.04 -0.63
C THR A 102 -0.52 -1.93 0.01
N MET A 103 -1.05 -2.16 1.21
CA MET A 103 -1.93 -1.20 1.88
C MET A 103 -1.24 0.14 2.15
N LYS A 104 0.06 0.14 2.46
CA LYS A 104 0.83 1.37 2.60
C LYS A 104 0.85 2.20 1.32
N LEU A 105 1.07 1.56 0.18
CA LEU A 105 1.10 2.22 -1.13
C LEU A 105 -0.28 2.74 -1.51
N VAL A 106 -1.33 1.92 -1.33
CA VAL A 106 -2.72 2.32 -1.57
C VAL A 106 -3.10 3.53 -0.72
N LEU A 107 -2.87 3.49 0.59
CA LEU A 107 -3.23 4.58 1.49
C LEU A 107 -2.44 5.85 1.17
N SER A 108 -1.16 5.73 0.81
CA SER A 108 -0.34 6.86 0.38
C SER A 108 -0.91 7.49 -0.90
N HIS A 109 -1.31 6.67 -1.88
CA HIS A 109 -1.91 7.13 -3.14
C HIS A 109 -3.27 7.80 -2.93
N LEU A 110 -4.06 7.31 -1.98
CA LEU A 110 -5.31 7.96 -1.53
C LEU A 110 -5.07 9.23 -0.70
N GLY A 111 -3.82 9.60 -0.42
CA GLY A 111 -3.48 10.81 0.31
C GLY A 111 -3.60 10.70 1.83
N ALA A 112 -3.54 9.49 2.39
CA ALA A 112 -3.45 9.30 3.84
C ALA A 112 -2.07 9.79 4.33
N LYS A 113 -2.07 10.84 5.16
CA LYS A 113 -0.85 11.39 5.76
C LYS A 113 -0.41 10.60 6.99
N ARG A 114 -1.39 10.10 7.75
CA ARG A 114 -1.18 9.29 8.95
C ARG A 114 -2.19 8.16 8.96
N ALA A 115 -1.70 6.94 8.73
CA ALA A 115 -2.51 5.73 8.83
C ALA A 115 -1.72 4.59 9.46
N LEU A 116 -2.42 3.74 10.21
CA LEU A 116 -1.89 2.53 10.83
C LEU A 116 -2.59 1.33 10.21
N VAL A 117 -1.79 0.34 9.80
CA VAL A 117 -2.27 -0.94 9.27
C VAL A 117 -1.83 -2.04 10.22
N ASN A 118 -2.79 -2.77 10.78
CA ASN A 118 -2.56 -3.86 11.71
C ASN A 118 -2.32 -5.17 10.95
N GLN A 119 -1.04 -5.49 10.72
CA GLN A 119 -0.64 -6.72 10.04
C GLN A 119 -1.21 -7.99 10.70
N SER A 120 -1.34 -8.00 12.03
CA SER A 120 -1.90 -9.15 12.76
C SER A 120 -3.39 -9.34 12.49
N ALA A 121 -4.15 -8.26 12.27
CA ALA A 121 -5.55 -8.34 11.85
C ALA A 121 -5.68 -8.96 10.46
N GLY A 122 -4.86 -8.50 9.50
CA GLY A 122 -4.71 -9.10 8.17
C GLY A 122 -4.48 -10.61 8.22
N ARG A 123 -3.49 -11.04 9.02
CA ARG A 123 -3.18 -12.46 9.22
C ARG A 123 -4.35 -13.25 9.79
N ARG A 124 -5.03 -12.74 10.82
CA ARG A 124 -6.18 -13.43 11.44
C ARG A 124 -7.35 -13.56 10.48
N ALA A 125 -7.67 -12.51 9.70
CA ALA A 125 -8.73 -12.55 8.70
C ALA A 125 -8.44 -13.63 7.65
N PHE A 126 -7.20 -13.69 7.16
CA PHE A 126 -6.78 -14.71 6.21
C PHE A 126 -6.93 -16.12 6.76
N VAL A 127 -6.42 -16.41 7.96
CA VAL A 127 -6.55 -17.75 8.57
C VAL A 127 -8.00 -18.20 8.71
N ARG A 128 -8.93 -17.27 8.97
CA ARG A 128 -10.36 -17.59 9.08
C ARG A 128 -11.01 -17.93 7.74
N LEU A 129 -10.55 -17.30 6.66
CA LEU A 129 -11.24 -17.29 5.36
C LEU A 129 -10.54 -18.13 4.28
N ALA A 130 -9.27 -18.50 4.48
CA ALA A 130 -8.43 -19.27 3.52
C ALA A 130 -8.94 -20.69 3.20
N ARG A 131 -10.17 -21.03 3.58
CA ARG A 131 -10.86 -22.27 3.22
C ARG A 131 -11.58 -22.18 1.87
N SER A 132 -11.82 -20.98 1.34
CA SER A 132 -12.39 -20.86 -0.02
C SER A 132 -11.39 -21.36 -1.07
N ARG A 133 -11.90 -22.07 -2.07
CA ARG A 133 -11.13 -22.56 -3.22
C ARG A 133 -11.03 -21.52 -4.33
N ASP A 134 -11.91 -20.52 -4.32
CA ASP A 134 -11.93 -19.46 -5.31
C ASP A 134 -11.22 -18.23 -4.75
N VAL A 135 -10.20 -17.75 -5.48
CA VAL A 135 -9.37 -16.62 -5.08
C VAL A 135 -10.15 -15.30 -5.09
N PHE A 136 -11.14 -15.15 -5.98
CA PHE A 136 -12.00 -13.95 -6.04
C PHE A 136 -13.02 -13.95 -4.90
N GLU A 137 -13.56 -15.11 -4.55
CA GLU A 137 -14.42 -15.25 -3.37
C GLU A 137 -13.63 -14.96 -2.08
N LEU A 138 -12.40 -15.49 -1.97
CA LEU A 138 -11.50 -15.19 -0.86
C LEU A 138 -11.22 -13.69 -0.73
N ALA A 139 -10.89 -13.01 -1.84
CA ALA A 139 -10.67 -11.58 -1.87
C ALA A 139 -11.92 -10.77 -1.46
N ALA A 140 -13.10 -11.19 -1.90
CA ALA A 140 -14.37 -10.59 -1.50
C ALA A 140 -14.63 -10.73 0.01
N GLN A 141 -14.49 -11.93 0.55
CA GLN A 141 -14.66 -12.19 1.98
C GLN A 141 -13.64 -11.43 2.83
N LEU A 142 -12.38 -11.38 2.39
CA LEU A 142 -11.33 -10.58 3.03
C LEU A 142 -11.67 -9.10 3.02
N THR A 143 -12.22 -8.59 1.92
CA THR A 143 -12.63 -7.19 1.81
C THR A 143 -13.70 -6.83 2.83
N LEU A 144 -14.76 -7.65 2.91
CA LEU A 144 -15.84 -7.47 3.88
C LEU A 144 -15.30 -7.52 5.33
N GLN A 145 -14.43 -8.49 5.64
CA GLN A 145 -13.92 -8.71 6.99
C GLN A 145 -12.92 -7.64 7.45
N LEU A 146 -11.97 -7.26 6.60
CA LEU A 146 -10.91 -6.31 6.94
C LEU A 146 -11.41 -4.88 7.02
N ALA A 147 -12.43 -4.53 6.25
CA ALA A 147 -13.06 -3.22 6.35
C ALA A 147 -13.76 -2.99 7.70
N ASP A 148 -14.20 -4.06 8.38
CA ASP A 148 -14.94 -3.97 9.65
C ASP A 148 -14.08 -4.18 10.89
N ASP A 149 -12.98 -4.93 10.80
CA ASP A 149 -12.29 -5.43 12.01
C ASP A 149 -11.37 -4.41 12.69
N GLY A 150 -11.34 -3.17 12.20
CA GLY A 150 -10.45 -2.12 12.68
C GLY A 150 -8.98 -2.36 12.30
N SER A 151 -8.71 -3.18 11.28
CA SER A 151 -7.36 -3.42 10.77
C SER A 151 -6.66 -2.15 10.29
N ILE A 152 -7.42 -1.12 9.93
CA ILE A 152 -6.90 0.14 9.41
C ILE A 152 -7.48 1.29 10.23
N ALA A 153 -6.59 2.14 10.73
CA ALA A 153 -6.95 3.41 11.34
C ALA A 153 -6.32 4.55 10.52
N ILE A 154 -7.15 5.45 9.99
CA ILE A 154 -6.72 6.64 9.25
C ILE A 154 -6.95 7.84 10.16
N ASP A 155 -5.87 8.46 10.62
CA ASP A 155 -5.88 9.62 11.52
C ASP A 155 -5.95 10.93 10.73
N GLN A 156 -5.21 11.01 9.62
CA GLN A 156 -5.20 12.19 8.75
C GLN A 156 -5.26 11.81 7.28
N LEU A 157 -6.24 12.37 6.59
CA LEU A 157 -6.43 12.27 5.15
C LEU A 157 -6.24 13.66 4.53
N ALA A 158 -5.61 13.76 3.37
CA ALA A 158 -5.44 15.03 2.68
C ALA A 158 -6.78 15.63 2.27
N ASP A 159 -6.91 16.96 2.32
CA ASP A 159 -8.14 17.70 1.94
C ASP A 159 -8.58 17.45 0.50
N ARG A 160 -7.65 16.99 -0.36
CA ARG A 160 -7.88 16.64 -1.77
C ARG A 160 -8.01 15.14 -2.02
N SER A 161 -8.16 14.33 -0.97
CA SER A 161 -8.34 12.89 -1.13
C SER A 161 -9.57 12.60 -2.00
N PRO A 162 -9.47 11.69 -2.99
CA PRO A 162 -10.58 11.37 -3.87
C PRO A 162 -11.71 10.62 -3.17
N VAL A 163 -11.44 10.03 -1.99
CA VAL A 163 -12.41 9.31 -1.16
C VAL A 163 -12.47 9.98 0.21
N MET A 164 -13.68 10.26 0.72
CA MET A 164 -13.86 10.92 2.01
C MET A 164 -14.51 10.02 3.07
N GLY A 165 -14.05 10.18 4.32
CA GLY A 165 -14.68 9.63 5.53
C GLY A 165 -14.35 8.15 5.80
N SER A 166 -15.21 7.50 6.61
CA SER A 166 -15.06 6.10 7.02
C SER A 166 -15.09 5.09 5.87
N ARG A 167 -15.49 5.54 4.67
CA ARG A 167 -15.62 4.74 3.44
C ARG A 167 -14.30 4.52 2.73
N THR A 168 -13.27 5.33 3.03
CA THR A 168 -11.91 5.19 2.47
C THR A 168 -11.30 3.83 2.76
N ILE A 169 -11.60 3.24 3.92
CA ILE A 169 -11.08 1.92 4.29
C ILE A 169 -11.59 0.84 3.32
N VAL A 170 -12.90 0.83 3.01
CA VAL A 170 -13.48 -0.18 2.10
C VAL A 170 -12.83 -0.09 0.73
N VAL A 171 -12.69 1.13 0.18
CA VAL A 171 -12.06 1.35 -1.13
C VAL A 171 -10.58 0.97 -1.11
N ALA A 172 -9.85 1.31 -0.04
CA ALA A 172 -8.44 0.94 0.12
C ALA A 172 -8.24 -0.58 0.19
N VAL A 173 -9.06 -1.27 0.99
CA VAL A 173 -9.02 -2.74 1.10
C VAL A 173 -9.35 -3.38 -0.23
N PHE A 174 -10.37 -2.88 -0.94
CA PHE A 174 -10.70 -3.35 -2.28
C PHE A 174 -9.51 -3.19 -3.24
N ALA A 175 -8.92 -2.00 -3.32
CA ALA A 175 -7.75 -1.74 -4.17
C ALA A 175 -6.57 -2.68 -3.83
N ALA A 176 -6.30 -2.90 -2.54
CA ALA A 176 -5.25 -3.80 -2.12
C ALA A 176 -5.53 -5.25 -2.54
N MET A 177 -6.75 -5.75 -2.35
CA MET A 177 -7.11 -7.09 -2.80
C MET A 177 -7.04 -7.22 -4.32
N LEU A 178 -7.51 -6.22 -5.06
CA LEU A 178 -7.46 -6.20 -6.53
C LEU A 178 -6.01 -6.28 -7.03
N SER A 179 -5.11 -5.51 -6.43
CA SER A 179 -3.69 -5.56 -6.80
C SER A 179 -3.00 -6.90 -6.46
N LEU A 180 -3.48 -7.63 -5.44
CA LEU A 180 -2.97 -8.96 -5.13
C LEU A 180 -3.58 -10.04 -6.04
N LEU A 181 -4.73 -9.77 -6.66
CA LEU A 181 -5.36 -10.65 -7.64
C LEU A 181 -4.76 -10.51 -9.04
N ALA A 182 -4.27 -9.32 -9.37
CA ALA A 182 -3.60 -9.04 -10.64
C ALA A 182 -2.22 -9.73 -10.69
N GLU A 183 -1.89 -10.28 -11.85
CA GLU A 183 -0.57 -10.85 -12.12
C GLU A 183 0.38 -9.70 -12.48
N SER A 184 1.50 -9.55 -11.76
CA SER A 184 2.52 -8.56 -12.11
C SER A 184 3.93 -9.04 -11.82
N ASP A 185 4.85 -8.60 -12.67
CA ASP A 185 6.28 -8.69 -12.40
C ASP A 185 6.69 -7.60 -11.39
N ASP A 186 7.70 -7.90 -10.56
CA ASP A 186 8.17 -6.98 -9.50
C ASP A 186 8.51 -5.57 -9.99
N ALA A 187 8.93 -5.42 -11.25
CA ALA A 187 9.32 -4.15 -11.85
C ALA A 187 8.14 -3.18 -12.05
N GLU A 188 6.92 -3.68 -12.13
CA GLU A 188 5.70 -2.89 -12.42
C GLU A 188 4.70 -2.87 -11.27
N LYS A 189 5.02 -3.56 -10.16
CA LYS A 189 4.12 -3.76 -9.03
C LYS A 189 3.55 -2.46 -8.44
N GLU A 190 4.37 -1.44 -8.27
CA GLU A 190 3.90 -0.15 -7.73
C GLU A 190 2.92 0.54 -8.68
N ALA A 191 3.19 0.52 -9.99
CA ALA A 191 2.30 1.08 -11.01
C ALA A 191 0.97 0.32 -11.06
N MET A 192 1.01 -1.02 -10.98
CA MET A 192 -0.18 -1.86 -10.87
C MET A 192 -1.00 -1.51 -9.61
N ILE A 193 -0.37 -1.32 -8.45
CA ILE A 193 -1.07 -0.92 -7.22
C ILE A 193 -1.76 0.44 -7.39
N PHE A 194 -1.11 1.40 -8.06
CA PHE A 194 -1.72 2.70 -8.35
C PHE A 194 -2.88 2.58 -9.33
N ALA A 195 -2.76 1.78 -10.39
CA ALA A 195 -3.84 1.49 -11.33
C ALA A 195 -5.04 0.82 -10.62
N ALA A 196 -4.78 -0.15 -9.75
CA ALA A 196 -5.80 -0.80 -8.92
C ALA A 196 -6.53 0.21 -8.02
N THR A 197 -5.77 1.15 -7.45
CA THR A 197 -6.30 2.19 -6.56
C THR A 197 -7.16 3.19 -7.34
N ASP A 198 -6.70 3.65 -8.50
CA ASP A 198 -7.46 4.56 -9.36
C ASP A 198 -8.76 3.90 -9.86
N LEU A 199 -8.71 2.62 -10.24
CA LEU A 199 -9.89 1.87 -10.63
C LEU A 199 -10.88 1.70 -9.46
N ALA A 200 -10.38 1.43 -8.25
CA ALA A 200 -11.21 1.34 -7.05
C ALA A 200 -11.88 2.69 -6.71
N VAL A 201 -11.16 3.80 -6.86
CA VAL A 201 -11.70 5.15 -6.70
C VAL A 201 -12.80 5.42 -7.72
N ALA A 202 -12.58 5.08 -8.99
CA ALA A 202 -13.58 5.26 -10.05
C ALA A 202 -14.86 4.42 -9.80
N LEU A 203 -14.73 3.26 -9.15
CA LEU A 203 -15.82 2.35 -8.84
C LEU A 203 -16.38 2.50 -7.41
N GLN A 204 -15.97 3.53 -6.67
CA GLN A 204 -16.23 3.62 -5.23
C GLN A 204 -17.71 3.50 -4.87
N GLU A 205 -18.62 4.13 -5.61
CA GLU A 205 -20.06 4.09 -5.31
C GLU A 205 -20.61 2.67 -5.43
N LYS A 206 -20.19 1.94 -6.47
CA LYS A 206 -20.57 0.55 -6.70
C LYS A 206 -19.99 -0.38 -5.64
N ILE A 207 -18.71 -0.20 -5.30
CA ILE A 207 -18.05 -0.98 -4.25
C ILE A 207 -18.79 -0.79 -2.92
N LEU A 208 -19.13 0.45 -2.57
CA LEU A 208 -19.82 0.78 -1.34
C LEU A 208 -21.26 0.25 -1.29
N ASP A 209 -22.01 0.31 -2.39
CA ASP A 209 -23.35 -0.28 -2.49
C ASP A 209 -23.31 -1.80 -2.26
N ILE A 210 -22.39 -2.51 -2.92
CA ILE A 210 -22.19 -3.95 -2.75
C ILE A 210 -21.77 -4.28 -1.31
N TYR A 211 -20.82 -3.52 -0.76
CA TYR A 211 -20.34 -3.71 0.61
C TYR A 211 -21.46 -3.49 1.64
N GLN A 212 -22.29 -2.46 1.49
CA GLN A 212 -23.43 -2.19 2.37
C GLN A 212 -24.45 -3.33 2.35
N LYS A 213 -24.68 -3.93 1.17
CA LYS A 213 -25.55 -5.11 1.01
C LYS A 213 -24.92 -6.41 1.50
N ARG A 214 -23.62 -6.38 1.86
CA ARG A 214 -22.82 -7.57 2.23
C ARG A 214 -22.84 -8.65 1.15
N ASP A 215 -22.97 -8.24 -0.12
CA ASP A 215 -23.06 -9.16 -1.24
C ASP A 215 -21.66 -9.61 -1.69
N SER A 216 -21.17 -10.66 -1.02
CA SER A 216 -19.85 -11.24 -1.32
C SER A 216 -19.76 -11.77 -2.76
N SER A 217 -20.86 -12.25 -3.35
CA SER A 217 -20.86 -12.78 -4.71
C SER A 217 -20.70 -11.66 -5.72
N ALA A 218 -21.46 -10.57 -5.57
CA ALA A 218 -21.32 -9.40 -6.44
C ALA A 218 -19.93 -8.76 -6.33
N LEU A 219 -19.33 -8.79 -5.14
CA LEU A 219 -17.98 -8.28 -4.92
C LEU A 219 -16.92 -9.17 -5.60
N ALA A 220 -17.06 -10.49 -5.51
CA ALA A 220 -16.17 -11.43 -6.21
C ALA A 220 -16.25 -11.26 -7.73
N SER A 221 -17.46 -11.16 -8.30
CA SER A 221 -17.64 -10.86 -9.72
C SER A 221 -17.08 -9.50 -10.13
N LEU A 222 -17.10 -8.51 -9.23
CA LEU A 222 -16.46 -7.22 -9.49
C LEU A 222 -14.94 -7.36 -9.55
N PHE A 223 -14.34 -8.11 -8.62
CA PHE A 223 -12.91 -8.40 -8.65
C PHE A 223 -12.49 -9.12 -9.91
N GLU A 224 -13.19 -10.18 -10.30
CA GLU A 224 -12.91 -10.96 -11.50
C GLU A 224 -12.89 -10.08 -12.76
N ARG A 225 -13.89 -9.20 -12.89
CA ARG A 225 -13.96 -8.24 -14.00
C ARG A 225 -12.83 -7.22 -14.00
N CYS A 226 -12.43 -6.75 -12.83
CA CYS A 226 -11.43 -5.69 -12.70
C CYS A 226 -9.99 -6.21 -12.81
N ALA A 227 -9.72 -7.44 -12.39
CA ALA A 227 -8.36 -7.99 -12.33
C ALA A 227 -7.68 -8.06 -13.70
N ALA A 228 -8.44 -8.17 -14.80
CA ALA A 228 -7.92 -8.16 -16.17
C ALA A 228 -7.59 -6.75 -16.72
N HIS A 229 -7.87 -5.69 -15.96
CA HIS A 229 -7.75 -4.29 -16.40
C HIS A 229 -6.70 -3.49 -15.62
N VAL A 230 -5.96 -4.16 -14.74
CA VAL A 230 -5.01 -3.57 -13.80
C VAL A 230 -3.64 -4.17 -14.01
#